data_AF-A0A2N6FBF0-F1
#
_entry.id   AF-A0A2N6FBF0-F1
#
_cell.length_a   1.000
_cell.length_b   1.000
_cell.length_c   1.000
_cell.angle_alpha   90.00
_cell.angle_beta   90.00
_cell.angle_gamma   90.00
#
_symmetry.space_group_name_H-M   'P 1'
#
loop_
_entity.id
_entity.type
_entity.pdbx_description
1 polymer ?
#
loop_
_entity_poly.entity_id
_entity_poly.type
_entity_poly.pdbx_seq_one_letter_code
_entity_poly.pdbx_strand_id
1 'polypeptide(L)'
;MKTRPLLLKLALTTLLLISVACSGQRLDHDLQQAVNAARYMTSERFLSRSSFRYLFPEAKPSQFVGYIFSDLGVAEWPLALDEMEQQQLRSAGIPALPATVALVARRPDPGLGKQVVLRADDAADRIIIEAYQDPKTPPRLSIERNINQKNQ
;
A
#
# COMPACT_ATOMS: atom_id res chain seq x y z
N MET A 1 10.57 -41.90 -62.45
CA MET A 1 10.19 -42.72 -61.28
C MET A 1 10.10 -41.81 -60.06
N LYS A 2 8.94 -41.86 -59.38
CA LYS A 2 8.66 -41.65 -57.93
C LYS A 2 9.27 -40.42 -57.21
N THR A 3 8.57 -39.58 -56.45
CA THR A 3 7.17 -39.42 -56.01
C THR A 3 7.06 -38.02 -55.38
N ARG A 4 5.92 -37.35 -55.52
CA ARG A 4 5.58 -36.03 -54.93
C ARG A 4 5.16 -36.16 -53.43
N PRO A 5 4.45 -35.19 -52.81
CA PRO A 5 4.94 -34.14 -51.90
C PRO A 5 4.25 -34.19 -50.50
N LEU A 6 4.69 -33.44 -49.49
CA LEU A 6 3.87 -33.16 -48.29
C LEU A 6 4.38 -31.87 -47.62
N LEU A 7 3.64 -30.74 -47.64
CA LEU A 7 2.46 -30.42 -46.80
C LEU A 7 2.77 -30.47 -45.30
N LEU A 8 2.81 -29.32 -44.61
CA LEU A 8 1.79 -28.95 -43.60
C LEU A 8 2.04 -27.57 -42.94
N LYS A 9 1.10 -26.64 -43.20
CA LYS A 9 0.37 -25.74 -42.28
C LYS A 9 1.16 -24.92 -41.23
N LEU A 10 1.22 -23.58 -41.38
CA LEU A 10 0.29 -22.60 -40.79
C LEU A 10 0.03 -22.76 -39.27
N ALA A 11 0.62 -21.86 -38.48
CA ALA A 11 0.06 -21.24 -37.27
C ALA A 11 1.00 -20.06 -36.93
N LEU A 12 0.76 -18.82 -37.37
CA LEU A 12 -0.23 -17.88 -36.82
C LEU A 12 -0.39 -17.99 -35.31
N THR A 13 0.64 -17.60 -34.57
CA THR A 13 0.47 -17.09 -33.20
C THR A 13 0.92 -15.64 -33.19
N THR A 14 0.00 -14.79 -33.65
CA THR A 14 -0.09 -13.38 -33.27
C THR A 14 -0.02 -13.34 -31.74
N LEU A 15 1.15 -13.01 -31.19
CA LEU A 15 1.30 -12.78 -29.76
C LEU A 15 0.52 -11.50 -29.46
N LEU A 16 -0.71 -11.69 -28.99
CA LEU A 16 -1.59 -10.67 -28.45
C LEU A 16 -0.82 -9.98 -27.31
N LEU A 17 -0.16 -8.86 -27.60
CA LEU A 17 0.29 -7.95 -26.56
C LEU A 17 -0.97 -7.45 -25.87
N ILE A 18 -1.27 -8.10 -24.74
CA ILE A 18 -2.28 -7.67 -23.79
C ILE A 18 -1.88 -6.26 -23.40
N SER A 19 -2.65 -5.30 -23.92
CA SER A 19 -2.67 -3.93 -23.45
C SER A 19 -2.91 -3.99 -21.95
N VAL A 20 -1.87 -3.69 -21.17
CA VAL A 20 -2.03 -3.24 -19.80
C VAL A 20 -2.83 -1.96 -19.91
N ALA A 21 -4.16 -2.12 -19.86
CA ALA A 21 -5.09 -1.04 -19.63
C ALA A 21 -4.70 -0.49 -18.26
N CYS A 22 -3.83 0.52 -18.29
CA CYS A 22 -3.51 1.40 -17.19
C CYS A 22 -4.78 2.19 -16.90
N SER A 23 -5.77 1.51 -16.32
CA SER A 23 -6.98 2.12 -15.83
C SER A 23 -6.56 2.88 -14.58
N GLY A 24 -6.09 4.12 -14.77
CA GLY A 24 -5.85 5.11 -13.73
C GLY A 24 -7.18 5.49 -13.08
N GLN A 25 -7.82 4.51 -12.47
CA GLN A 25 -9.16 4.64 -11.97
C GLN A 25 -9.04 5.25 -10.58
N ARG A 26 -9.28 6.56 -10.56
CA ARG A 26 -9.17 7.44 -9.39
C ARG A 26 -9.78 6.77 -8.16
N LEU A 27 -9.00 6.71 -7.08
CA LEU A 27 -9.50 6.28 -5.78
C LEU A 27 -10.59 7.25 -5.31
N ASP A 28 -11.57 6.74 -4.58
CA ASP A 28 -12.49 7.63 -3.87
C ASP A 28 -11.73 8.50 -2.84
N HIS A 29 -12.32 9.63 -2.46
CA HIS A 29 -11.65 10.64 -1.65
C HIS A 29 -11.10 10.07 -0.33
N ASP A 30 -11.89 9.28 0.39
CA ASP A 30 -11.49 8.74 1.69
C ASP A 30 -10.39 7.68 1.52
N LEU A 31 -10.51 6.82 0.52
CA LEU A 31 -9.48 5.82 0.24
C LEU A 31 -8.16 6.47 -0.18
N GLN A 32 -8.21 7.56 -0.96
CA GLN A 32 -7.03 8.36 -1.29
C GLN A 32 -6.41 9.02 -0.05
N GLN A 33 -7.24 9.54 0.85
CA GLN A 33 -6.79 10.14 2.11
C GLN A 33 -6.13 9.09 3.02
N ALA A 34 -6.72 7.90 3.15
CA ALA A 34 -6.15 6.79 3.92
C ALA A 34 -4.79 6.33 3.36
N VAL A 35 -4.65 6.27 2.02
CA VAL A 35 -3.36 5.99 1.38
C VAL A 35 -2.34 7.08 1.73
N ASN A 36 -2.73 8.35 1.77
CA ASN A 36 -1.83 9.43 2.15
C ASN A 36 -1.41 9.34 3.63
N ALA A 37 -2.32 8.96 4.53
CA ALA A 37 -2.03 8.67 5.93
C ALA A 37 -1.03 7.50 6.07
N ALA A 38 -1.25 6.40 5.36
CA ALA A 38 -0.33 5.27 5.32
C ALA A 38 1.06 5.67 4.78
N ARG A 39 1.12 6.46 3.71
CA ARG A 39 2.39 7.00 3.18
C ARG A 39 3.10 7.88 4.19
N TYR A 40 2.37 8.73 4.91
CA TYR A 40 2.92 9.56 5.97
C TYR A 40 3.52 8.71 7.10
N MET A 41 2.83 7.68 7.57
CA MET A 41 3.33 6.77 8.61
C MET A 41 4.61 6.02 8.17
N THR A 42 4.78 5.76 6.88
CA THR A 42 6.03 5.18 6.33
C THR A 42 7.13 6.22 6.02
N SER A 43 6.90 7.51 6.27
CA SER A 43 7.84 8.57 5.91
C SER A 43 8.88 8.82 7.00
N GLU A 44 10.07 9.29 6.61
CA GLU A 44 11.11 9.77 7.54
C GLU A 44 10.57 10.76 8.58
N ARG A 45 9.64 11.65 8.18
CA ARG A 45 9.04 12.65 9.07
C ARG A 45 8.25 12.00 10.21
N PHE A 46 7.54 10.91 9.94
CA PHE A 46 6.84 10.16 10.98
C PHE A 46 7.83 9.30 11.77
N LEU A 47 8.67 8.53 11.07
CA LEU A 47 9.57 7.56 11.69
C LEU A 47 10.60 8.19 12.63
N SER A 48 11.06 9.40 12.34
CA SER A 48 11.97 10.18 13.21
C SER A 48 11.31 10.70 14.49
N ARG A 49 9.97 10.76 14.53
CA ARG A 49 9.18 11.22 15.68
C ARG A 49 8.48 10.09 16.42
N SER A 50 8.34 8.94 15.76
CA SER A 50 7.81 7.70 16.35
C SER A 50 8.84 7.03 17.26
N SER A 51 8.35 6.14 18.12
CA SER A 51 9.19 5.26 18.92
C SER A 51 9.84 4.11 18.12
N PHE A 52 9.42 3.90 16.86
CA PHE A 52 9.80 2.74 16.04
C PHE A 52 11.31 2.52 15.95
N ARG A 53 12.08 3.53 15.53
CA ARG A 53 13.53 3.38 15.30
C ARG A 53 14.33 3.17 16.59
N TYR A 54 13.78 3.63 17.72
CA TYR A 54 14.38 3.39 19.03
C TYR A 54 14.16 1.93 19.47
N LEU A 55 12.96 1.41 19.27
CA LEU A 55 12.59 0.04 19.66
C LEU A 55 13.15 -1.03 18.71
N PHE A 56 13.31 -0.69 17.43
CA PHE A 56 13.76 -1.61 16.39
C PHE A 56 14.93 -1.00 15.60
N PRO A 57 16.17 -1.11 16.10
CA PRO A 57 17.35 -0.51 15.46
C PRO A 57 17.62 -1.04 14.04
N GLU A 58 17.24 -2.29 13.75
CA GLU A 58 17.35 -2.89 12.41
C GLU A 58 16.28 -2.38 11.44
N ALA A 59 15.19 -1.79 11.96
CA ALA A 59 14.11 -1.17 11.20
C ALA A 59 13.59 -2.00 10.02
N LYS A 60 13.40 -3.31 10.23
CA LYS A 60 12.88 -4.20 9.18
C LYS A 60 11.44 -3.83 8.82
N PRO A 61 11.02 -3.96 7.54
CA PRO A 61 9.64 -3.73 7.14
C PRO A 61 8.61 -4.52 7.98
N SER A 62 8.88 -5.77 8.31
CA SER A 62 8.00 -6.60 9.15
C SER A 62 7.88 -6.10 10.58
N GLN A 63 8.97 -5.56 11.14
CA GLN A 63 8.96 -4.91 12.45
C GLN A 63 8.11 -3.64 12.41
N PHE A 64 8.20 -2.85 11.35
CA PHE A 64 7.35 -1.66 11.19
C PHE A 64 5.87 -2.04 11.12
N VAL A 65 5.50 -3.05 10.31
CA VAL A 65 4.11 -3.52 10.25
C VAL A 65 3.68 -4.06 11.62
N GLY A 66 4.51 -4.83 12.32
CA GLY A 66 4.18 -5.27 13.68
C GLY A 66 3.97 -4.10 14.65
N TYR A 67 4.86 -3.10 14.58
CA TYR A 67 4.83 -1.91 15.41
C TYR A 67 3.59 -1.06 15.18
N ILE A 68 3.27 -0.72 13.91
CA ILE A 68 2.21 0.24 13.61
C ILE A 68 0.84 -0.28 14.05
N PHE A 69 0.65 -1.59 14.15
CA PHE A 69 -0.57 -2.22 14.68
C PHE A 69 -0.47 -2.68 16.14
N SER A 70 0.60 -2.32 16.86
CA SER A 70 0.69 -2.49 18.31
C SER A 70 -0.02 -1.35 19.05
N ASP A 71 -0.30 -1.53 20.34
CA ASP A 71 -0.91 -0.47 21.16
C ASP A 71 -0.13 0.86 21.09
N LEU A 72 1.20 0.77 21.10
CA LEU A 72 2.08 1.94 20.99
C LEU A 72 2.01 2.58 19.59
N GLY A 73 2.03 1.76 18.53
CA GLY A 73 1.93 2.27 17.17
C GLY A 73 0.59 2.92 16.87
N VAL A 74 -0.51 2.31 17.34
CA VAL A 74 -1.87 2.84 17.20
C VAL A 74 -2.01 4.19 17.92
N ALA A 75 -1.40 4.34 19.09
CA ALA A 75 -1.39 5.61 19.82
C ALA A 75 -0.67 6.74 19.05
N GLU A 76 0.21 6.40 18.09
CA GLU A 76 0.90 7.36 17.23
C GLU A 76 0.19 7.60 15.89
N TRP A 77 -0.92 6.92 15.61
CA TRP A 77 -1.64 7.11 14.34
C TRP A 77 -2.16 8.54 14.20
N PRO A 78 -2.16 9.10 12.97
CA PRO A 78 -2.74 10.41 12.71
C PRO A 78 -4.27 10.33 12.64
N LEU A 79 -4.92 10.07 13.77
CA LEU A 79 -6.38 10.05 13.88
C LEU A 79 -6.90 11.46 14.21
N ALA A 80 -8.05 11.81 13.65
CA ALA A 80 -8.80 13.00 14.05
C ALA A 80 -10.13 12.53 14.65
N LEU A 81 -10.29 12.67 15.96
CA LEU A 81 -11.48 12.32 16.73
C LEU A 81 -12.49 13.47 16.75
N ASP A 82 -12.02 14.70 16.58
CA ASP A 82 -12.85 15.90 16.50
C ASP A 82 -12.31 16.95 15.49
N GLU A 83 -13.04 18.06 15.33
CA GLU A 83 -12.69 19.14 14.41
C GLU A 83 -11.40 19.87 14.81
N MET A 84 -11.10 19.97 16.10
CA MET A 84 -9.90 20.63 16.60
C MET A 84 -8.67 19.82 16.24
N GLU A 85 -8.67 18.51 16.49
CA GLU A 85 -7.61 17.59 16.10
C GLU A 85 -7.45 17.55 14.58
N GLN A 86 -8.56 17.53 13.84
CA GLN A 86 -8.51 17.61 12.38
C GLN A 86 -7.81 18.89 11.91
N GLN A 87 -8.06 20.03 12.56
CA GLN A 87 -7.41 21.28 12.25
C GLN A 87 -5.93 21.29 12.61
N GLN A 88 -5.54 20.67 13.72
CA GLN A 88 -4.14 20.52 14.12
C GLN A 88 -3.36 19.68 13.10
N LEU A 89 -3.90 18.53 12.70
CA LEU A 89 -3.29 17.67 11.69
C LEU A 89 -3.17 18.41 10.34
N ARG A 90 -4.23 19.10 9.90
CA ARG A 90 -4.20 19.92 8.67
C ARG A 90 -3.11 20.99 8.73
N SER A 91 -3.03 21.74 9.83
CA SER A 91 -2.05 22.81 10.01
C SER A 91 -0.61 22.30 10.06
N ALA A 92 -0.41 21.08 10.58
CA ALA A 92 0.88 20.40 10.55
C ALA A 92 1.19 19.74 9.19
N GLY A 93 0.27 19.75 8.22
CA GLY A 93 0.40 19.03 6.95
C GLY A 93 0.46 17.51 7.16
N ILE A 94 -0.23 17.00 8.18
CA ILE A 94 -0.34 15.58 8.50
C ILE A 94 -1.69 15.08 7.95
N PRO A 95 -1.71 14.08 7.05
CA PRO A 95 -2.94 13.50 6.55
C PRO A 95 -3.60 12.64 7.63
N ALA A 96 -4.82 13.01 8.03
CA ALA A 96 -5.61 12.24 8.97
C ALA A 96 -6.10 10.93 8.34
N LEU A 97 -6.06 9.82 9.08
CA LEU A 97 -6.70 8.57 8.66
C LEU A 97 -8.23 8.72 8.81
N PRO A 98 -9.02 8.53 7.74
CA PRO A 98 -10.47 8.68 7.82
C PRO A 98 -11.11 7.47 8.50
N ALA A 99 -12.13 7.72 9.33
CA ALA A 99 -12.85 6.66 10.07
C ALA A 99 -13.62 5.68 9.15
N THR A 100 -13.85 6.04 7.89
CA THR A 100 -14.56 5.24 6.89
C THR A 100 -13.69 4.21 6.18
N VAL A 101 -12.37 4.19 6.44
CA VAL A 101 -11.42 3.28 5.80
C VAL A 101 -10.62 2.54 6.87
N ALA A 102 -10.68 1.22 6.85
CA ALA A 102 -9.90 0.40 7.76
C ALA A 102 -8.41 0.41 7.36
N LEU A 103 -7.52 0.43 8.34
CA LEU A 103 -6.11 0.12 8.14
C LEU A 103 -5.88 -1.32 8.60
N VAL A 104 -5.29 -2.16 7.75
CA VAL A 104 -5.20 -3.61 7.99
C VAL A 104 -3.78 -4.12 7.75
N ALA A 105 -3.33 -5.08 8.55
CA ALA A 105 -2.03 -5.69 8.43
C ALA A 105 -2.04 -6.90 7.50
N ARG A 106 -1.00 -7.02 6.65
CA ARG A 106 -0.61 -8.21 5.87
C ARG A 106 -1.55 -8.64 4.74
N ARG A 107 -2.85 -8.74 4.97
CA ARG A 107 -3.83 -9.21 3.98
C ARG A 107 -5.14 -8.44 4.14
N PRO A 108 -5.90 -8.23 3.05
CA PRO A 108 -7.22 -7.64 3.17
C PRO A 108 -8.13 -8.54 4.02
N ASP A 109 -8.95 -7.92 4.86
CA ASP A 109 -9.97 -8.59 5.66
C ASP A 109 -11.32 -8.55 4.93
N PRO A 110 -11.90 -9.70 4.52
CA PRO A 110 -13.18 -9.75 3.83
C PRO A 110 -14.38 -9.27 4.66
N GLY A 111 -14.25 -9.21 5.99
CA GLY A 111 -15.26 -8.70 6.91
C GLY A 111 -15.27 -7.18 7.03
N LEU A 112 -14.25 -6.49 6.51
CA LEU A 112 -14.13 -5.05 6.51
C LEU A 112 -14.48 -4.47 5.13
N GLY A 113 -14.93 -3.22 5.09
CA GLY A 113 -15.24 -2.51 3.84
C GLY A 113 -13.98 -2.00 3.13
N LYS A 114 -14.00 -0.71 2.75
CA LYS A 114 -12.83 -0.03 2.20
C LYS A 114 -11.65 -0.16 3.16
N GLN A 115 -10.47 -0.46 2.62
CA GLN A 115 -9.29 -0.65 3.46
C GLN A 115 -7.99 -0.32 2.76
N VAL A 116 -7.01 0.11 3.55
CA VAL A 116 -5.61 0.17 3.18
C VAL A 116 -4.88 -0.95 3.90
N VAL A 117 -4.20 -1.80 3.15
CA VAL A 117 -3.42 -2.92 3.67
C VAL A 117 -1.95 -2.54 3.68
N LEU A 118 -1.28 -2.72 4.82
CA LEU A 118 0.16 -2.59 4.96
C LEU A 118 0.81 -3.97 5.00
N ARG A 119 1.73 -4.21 4.06
CA ARG A 119 2.50 -5.45 3.93
C ARG A 119 3.98 -5.16 4.02
N ALA A 120 4.71 -6.12 4.56
CA ALA A 120 6.16 -6.10 4.61
C ALA A 120 6.73 -7.05 3.54
N ASP A 121 7.78 -6.60 2.89
CA ASP A 121 8.71 -7.41 2.10
C ASP A 121 10.12 -7.14 2.63
N ASP A 122 10.54 -7.95 3.60
CA ASP A 122 11.87 -7.84 4.20
C ASP A 122 12.99 -8.18 3.23
N ALA A 123 12.73 -9.03 2.22
CA ALA A 123 13.73 -9.42 1.25
C ALA A 123 14.05 -8.26 0.29
N ALA A 124 13.04 -7.48 -0.08
CA ALA A 124 13.18 -6.29 -0.91
C ALA A 124 13.41 -4.98 -0.11
N ASP A 125 13.41 -5.04 1.22
CA ASP A 125 13.43 -3.91 2.15
C ASP A 125 12.33 -2.86 1.85
N ARG A 126 11.08 -3.33 1.72
CA ARG A 126 9.93 -2.51 1.31
C ARG A 126 8.70 -2.76 2.17
N ILE A 127 7.96 -1.68 2.40
CA ILE A 127 6.55 -1.68 2.77
C ILE A 127 5.72 -1.56 1.50
N ILE A 128 4.72 -2.42 1.37
CA ILE A 128 3.75 -2.38 0.29
C ILE A 128 2.44 -1.84 0.89
N ILE A 129 1.92 -0.76 0.30
CA ILE A 129 0.67 -0.11 0.66
C ILE A 129 -0.34 -0.41 -0.44
N GLU A 130 -1.37 -1.19 -0.13
CA GLU A 130 -2.40 -1.59 -1.07
C GLU A 130 -3.74 -0.96 -0.69
N ALA A 131 -4.45 -0.37 -1.66
CA ALA A 131 -5.76 0.24 -1.42
C ALA A 131 -6.88 -0.62 -2.04
N TYR A 132 -7.82 -1.05 -1.22
CA TYR A 132 -8.94 -1.90 -1.62
C TYR A 132 -10.25 -1.13 -1.47
N GLN A 133 -11.00 -1.04 -2.57
CA GLN A 133 -12.39 -0.57 -2.54
C GLN A 133 -13.30 -1.64 -1.92
N ASP A 134 -13.05 -2.90 -2.30
CA ASP A 134 -13.67 -4.11 -1.80
C ASP A 134 -12.54 -5.15 -1.60
N PRO A 135 -12.37 -5.74 -0.41
CA PRO A 135 -11.32 -6.74 -0.14
C PRO A 135 -11.37 -7.99 -1.00
N LYS A 136 -12.51 -8.29 -1.62
CA LYS A 136 -12.69 -9.47 -2.48
C LYS A 136 -12.18 -9.24 -3.91
N THR A 137 -11.80 -8.02 -4.23
CA THR A 137 -11.27 -7.63 -5.54
C THR A 137 -9.78 -7.29 -5.44
N PRO A 138 -9.01 -7.35 -6.55
CA PRO A 138 -7.62 -6.90 -6.55
C PRO A 138 -7.48 -5.45 -6.07
N PRO A 139 -6.33 -5.07 -5.49
CA PRO A 139 -6.12 -3.70 -5.02
C PRO A 139 -6.20 -2.72 -6.18
N ARG A 140 -6.85 -1.59 -5.90
CA ARG A 140 -7.01 -0.46 -6.82
C ARG A 140 -5.71 0.32 -7.03
N LEU A 141 -4.85 0.26 -6.03
CA LEU A 141 -3.54 0.89 -6.01
C LEU A 141 -2.61 0.02 -5.17
N SER A 142 -1.37 -0.14 -5.63
CA SER A 142 -0.29 -0.75 -4.85
C SER A 142 0.94 0.15 -4.97
N ILE A 143 1.51 0.55 -3.83
CA ILE A 143 2.68 1.41 -3.74
C ILE A 143 3.74 0.72 -2.91
N GLU A 144 4.96 0.69 -3.40
CA GLU A 144 6.12 0.19 -2.65
C GLU A 144 6.94 1.34 -2.09
N ARG A 145 7.33 1.22 -0.82
CA ARG A 145 8.04 2.27 -0.05
C ARG A 145 9.17 1.64 0.75
N ASN A 146 10.37 2.20 0.64
CA ASN A 146 11.46 1.88 1.56
C ASN A 146 11.40 2.83 2.78
N ILE A 147 11.49 2.29 3.99
CA ILE A 147 11.43 3.03 5.28
C ILE A 147 12.82 3.33 5.89
N ASN A 148 13.87 2.83 5.22
CA ASN A 148 15.28 2.97 5.58
C ASN A 148 16.03 3.93 4.64
N GLN A 149 15.38 4.41 3.59
CA GLN A 149 15.92 5.44 2.71
C GLN A 149 15.89 6.81 3.38
N LYS A 150 17.05 7.23 3.86
CA LYS A 150 17.31 8.63 4.19
C LYS A 150 17.20 9.44 2.90
N ASN A 151 16.19 10.30 2.79
CA ASN A 151 16.12 11.28 1.70
C ASN A 151 17.42 12.11 1.75
N GLN A 152 18.23 12.03 0.70
CA GLN A 152 19.35 12.95 0.45
C GLN A 152 18.80 14.32 0.06
#